data_AF-A0A067Q1Z8-F1
#
_entry.id   AF-A0A067Q1Z8-F1
#
_cell.length_a   1.000
_cell.length_b   1.000
_cell.length_c   1.000
_cell.angle_alpha   90.00
_cell.angle_beta   90.00
_cell.angle_gamma   90.00
#
_symmetry.space_group_name_H-M   'P 1'
#
loop_
_entity.id
_entity.type
_entity.pdbx_description
1 polymer ?
#
loop_
_entity_poly.entity_id
_entity_poly.type
_entity_poly.pdbx_seq_one_letter_code
_entity_poly.pdbx_strand_id
1 'polypeptide(L)'
;MKSSSCLNFPTEILRDIFELAAIDDRRTALSIALVSSWARQWTDPIIYHTVLLETPRALTNFLLAISHKPTRFVQTRIQNLGIFTMGPIQTIDRVISACSGVKSLACGFPLPWYARIGGCDTVRGPSRAAPPWVVVSGWVGYGACGVLCDPPSRSHYRKSAHI
;
A
#
# COMPACT_ATOMS: atom_id res chain seq x y z
N MET A 1 -37.15 -11.89 -21.75
CA MET A 1 -35.77 -11.57 -22.16
C MET A 1 -34.91 -12.79 -21.88
N LYS A 2 -34.51 -13.54 -22.92
CA LYS A 2 -33.65 -14.72 -22.79
C LYS A 2 -32.23 -14.23 -22.57
N SER A 3 -31.70 -14.38 -21.36
CA SER A 3 -30.29 -14.18 -21.07
C SER A 3 -29.49 -15.17 -21.92
N SER A 4 -28.71 -14.64 -22.85
CA SER A 4 -27.75 -15.40 -23.64
C SER A 4 -26.86 -16.20 -22.70
N SER A 5 -26.90 -17.53 -22.81
CA SER A 5 -26.08 -18.49 -22.06
C SER A 5 -24.61 -18.36 -22.47
N CYS A 6 -23.93 -17.35 -21.91
CA CYS A 6 -22.54 -17.03 -22.17
C CYS A 6 -21.58 -17.97 -21.43
N LEU A 7 -21.65 -19.27 -21.73
CA LEU A 7 -20.84 -20.37 -21.15
C LEU A 7 -21.47 -20.97 -19.88
N ASN A 8 -22.04 -22.17 -20.00
CA ASN A 8 -22.28 -23.08 -18.88
C ASN A 8 -20.93 -23.64 -18.40
N PHE A 9 -20.05 -22.78 -17.94
CA PHE A 9 -18.79 -23.18 -17.33
C PHE A 9 -19.00 -23.31 -15.82
N PRO A 10 -18.49 -24.36 -15.17
CA PRO A 10 -18.55 -24.44 -13.72
C PRO A 10 -17.92 -23.20 -13.10
N THR A 11 -18.60 -22.64 -12.11
CA THR A 11 -18.20 -21.39 -11.44
C THR A 11 -16.81 -21.52 -10.83
N GLU A 12 -16.48 -22.72 -10.34
CA GLU A 12 -15.23 -23.09 -9.71
C GLU A 12 -14.06 -22.90 -10.69
N ILE A 13 -14.21 -23.39 -11.93
CA ILE A 13 -13.14 -23.28 -12.92
C ILE A 13 -13.00 -21.85 -13.42
N LEU A 14 -14.09 -21.10 -13.59
CA LEU A 14 -14.00 -19.66 -13.92
C LEU A 14 -13.26 -18.89 -12.83
N ARG A 15 -13.56 -19.21 -11.57
CA ARG A 15 -12.91 -18.61 -10.42
C ARG A 15 -11.41 -18.90 -10.42
N ASP A 16 -11.02 -20.16 -10.61
CA ASP A 16 -9.61 -20.56 -10.65
C ASP A 16 -8.85 -19.85 -11.78
N ILE A 17 -9.46 -19.73 -12.97
CA ILE A 17 -8.87 -19.00 -14.10
C ILE A 17 -8.68 -17.52 -13.75
N PHE A 18 -9.69 -16.87 -13.18
CA PHE A 18 -9.61 -15.45 -12.83
C PHE A 18 -8.64 -15.18 -11.68
N GLU A 19 -8.62 -16.04 -10.67
CA GLU A 19 -7.67 -15.92 -9.55
C GLU A 19 -6.23 -16.12 -10.05
N LEU A 20 -5.98 -17.13 -10.88
CA LEU A 20 -4.65 -17.38 -11.44
C LEU A 20 -4.18 -16.22 -12.33
N ALA A 21 -5.02 -15.75 -13.25
CA ALA A 21 -4.71 -14.63 -14.12
C ALA A 21 -4.46 -13.33 -13.33
N ALA A 22 -5.22 -13.13 -12.24
CA ALA A 22 -5.05 -11.96 -11.39
C ALA A 22 -3.79 -12.02 -10.50
N ILE A 23 -3.34 -13.21 -10.12
CA ILE A 23 -2.08 -13.41 -9.37
C ILE A 23 -0.87 -13.15 -10.28
N ASP A 24 -0.94 -13.62 -11.53
CA ASP A 24 0.17 -13.52 -12.50
C ASP A 24 0.39 -12.08 -12.98
N ASP A 25 -0.68 -11.38 -13.36
CA ASP A 25 -0.61 -9.98 -13.80
C ASP A 25 -1.63 -9.07 -13.13
N ARG A 26 -1.11 -8.05 -12.46
CA ARG A 26 -1.93 -7.04 -11.78
C ARG A 26 -2.77 -6.20 -12.73
N ARG A 27 -2.31 -5.91 -13.94
CA ARG A 27 -3.12 -5.13 -14.92
C ARG A 27 -4.32 -5.95 -15.35
N THR A 28 -4.10 -7.22 -15.64
CA THR A 28 -5.15 -8.20 -15.92
C THR A 28 -6.13 -8.33 -14.77
N ALA A 29 -5.64 -8.39 -13.51
CA ALA A 29 -6.52 -8.39 -12.33
C ALA A 29 -7.49 -7.20 -12.32
N LEU A 30 -6.99 -5.99 -12.59
CA LEU A 30 -7.81 -4.78 -12.66
C LEU A 30 -8.82 -4.83 -13.81
N SER A 31 -8.43 -5.33 -14.98
CA SER A 31 -9.33 -5.53 -16.12
C SER A 31 -10.45 -6.53 -15.80
N ILE A 32 -10.11 -7.67 -15.18
CA ILE A 32 -11.09 -8.69 -14.76
C ILE A 32 -12.10 -8.11 -13.76
N ALA A 33 -11.64 -7.27 -12.83
CA ALA A 33 -12.51 -6.62 -11.84
C ALA A 33 -13.57 -5.68 -12.46
N LEU A 34 -13.40 -5.27 -13.71
CA LEU A 34 -14.35 -4.42 -14.44
C LEU A 34 -15.34 -5.23 -15.29
N VAL A 35 -15.12 -6.53 -15.50
CA VAL A 35 -15.98 -7.37 -16.35
C VAL A 35 -17.34 -7.61 -15.72
N SER A 36 -17.37 -7.96 -14.43
CA SER A 36 -18.62 -8.22 -13.70
C SER A 36 -18.44 -8.04 -12.19
N SER A 37 -19.55 -7.89 -11.47
CA SER A 37 -19.54 -7.82 -10.00
C SER A 37 -19.01 -9.09 -9.34
N TRP A 38 -19.28 -10.26 -9.95
CA TRP A 38 -18.77 -11.56 -9.49
C TRP A 38 -17.27 -11.69 -9.70
N ALA A 39 -16.77 -11.35 -10.88
CA ALA A 39 -15.34 -11.36 -11.18
C ALA A 39 -14.59 -10.43 -10.21
N ARG A 40 -15.14 -9.23 -9.97
CA ARG A 40 -14.61 -8.29 -8.97
C ARG A 40 -14.52 -8.88 -7.58
N GLN A 41 -15.49 -9.68 -7.14
CA GLN A 41 -15.47 -10.29 -5.81
C GLN A 41 -14.32 -11.29 -5.65
N TRP A 42 -13.95 -12.00 -6.71
CA TRP A 42 -12.84 -12.96 -6.70
C TRP A 42 -11.47 -12.28 -6.84
N THR A 43 -11.39 -11.18 -7.61
CA THR A 43 -10.11 -10.48 -7.83
C THR A 43 -9.79 -9.44 -6.77
N ASP A 44 -10.80 -8.83 -6.13
CA ASP A 44 -10.61 -7.82 -5.08
C ASP A 44 -9.61 -8.25 -3.99
N PRO A 45 -9.68 -9.48 -3.43
CA PRO A 45 -8.69 -9.95 -2.47
C PRO A 45 -7.25 -9.91 -2.98
N ILE A 46 -7.04 -10.20 -4.26
CA ILE A 46 -5.72 -10.25 -4.90
C ILE A 46 -5.25 -8.81 -5.18
N ILE A 47 -6.13 -7.97 -5.71
CA ILE A 47 -5.83 -6.56 -6.01
C ILE A 47 -5.45 -5.80 -4.74
N TYR A 48 -6.15 -6.03 -3.63
CA TYR A 48 -5.90 -5.28 -2.40
C TYR A 48 -4.86 -5.93 -1.48
N HIS A 49 -4.36 -7.14 -1.78
CA HIS A 49 -3.39 -7.84 -0.94
C HIS A 49 -2.12 -7.02 -0.68
N THR A 50 -1.60 -6.42 -1.74
CA THR A 50 -0.43 -5.53 -1.73
C THR A 50 -0.77 -4.22 -2.44
N VAL A 51 -0.63 -3.11 -1.72
CA VAL A 51 -0.92 -1.76 -2.23
C VAL A 51 0.36 -0.94 -2.17
N LEU A 52 0.80 -0.45 -3.33
CA LEU A 52 1.95 0.46 -3.45
C LEU A 52 1.44 1.83 -3.90
N LEU A 53 1.76 2.87 -3.11
CA LEU A 53 1.35 4.25 -3.32
C LEU A 53 2.59 5.07 -3.63
N GLU A 54 2.96 5.09 -4.90
CA GLU A 54 4.19 5.74 -5.40
C GLU A 54 3.99 7.21 -5.77
N THR A 55 2.75 7.63 -6.02
CA THR A 55 2.43 9.00 -6.42
C THR A 55 1.38 9.64 -5.51
N PRO A 56 1.35 10.98 -5.37
CA PRO A 56 0.35 11.65 -4.54
C PRO A 56 -1.07 11.39 -5.05
N ARG A 57 -1.23 11.28 -6.38
CA ARG A 57 -2.51 10.95 -7.01
C ARG A 57 -2.97 9.54 -6.66
N ALA A 58 -2.06 8.57 -6.64
CA ALA A 58 -2.38 7.20 -6.23
C ALA A 58 -2.84 7.17 -4.76
N LEU A 59 -2.18 7.91 -3.87
CA LEU A 59 -2.57 8.03 -2.47
C LEU A 59 -3.99 8.58 -2.31
N THR A 60 -4.32 9.69 -2.98
CA THR A 60 -5.66 10.29 -2.91
C THR A 60 -6.73 9.40 -3.51
N ASN A 61 -6.47 8.81 -4.69
CA ASN A 61 -7.40 7.89 -5.34
C ASN A 61 -7.65 6.64 -4.48
N PHE A 62 -6.60 6.14 -3.84
CA PHE A 62 -6.70 5.00 -2.94
C PHE A 62 -7.54 5.35 -1.70
N LEU A 63 -7.32 6.52 -1.09
CA LEU A 63 -8.13 6.97 0.04
C LEU A 63 -9.62 7.07 -0.33
N LEU A 64 -9.95 7.59 -1.52
CA LEU A 64 -11.32 7.61 -2.03
C LEU A 64 -11.87 6.19 -2.29
N ALA A 65 -11.05 5.30 -2.85
CA ALA A 65 -11.46 3.93 -3.11
C ALA A 65 -11.79 3.16 -1.82
N ILE A 66 -10.99 3.34 -0.76
CA ILE A 66 -11.23 2.67 0.53
C ILE A 66 -12.37 3.31 1.32
N SER A 67 -12.67 4.61 1.14
CA SER A 67 -13.79 5.25 1.84
C SER A 67 -15.16 4.72 1.41
N HIS A 68 -15.25 4.16 0.20
CA HIS A 68 -16.46 3.49 -0.29
C HIS A 68 -16.54 2.00 0.09
N LYS A 69 -15.50 1.45 0.73
CA LYS A 69 -15.46 0.05 1.16
C LYS A 69 -15.67 -0.07 2.67
N PRO A 70 -16.28 -1.17 3.15
CA PRO A 70 -16.46 -1.38 4.58
C PRO A 70 -15.10 -1.56 5.28
N THR A 71 -14.94 -0.99 6.47
CA THR A 71 -13.67 -1.01 7.23
C THR A 71 -13.11 -2.42 7.42
N ARG A 72 -13.99 -3.41 7.67
CA ARG A 72 -13.60 -4.83 7.81
C ARG A 72 -12.94 -5.39 6.54
N PHE A 73 -13.34 -4.93 5.36
CA PHE A 73 -12.73 -5.35 4.11
C PHE A 73 -11.30 -4.83 4.00
N VAL A 74 -11.08 -3.54 4.29
CA VAL A 74 -9.75 -2.91 4.23
C VAL A 74 -8.79 -3.59 5.20
N GLN A 75 -9.22 -3.81 6.44
CA GLN A 75 -8.41 -4.43 7.49
C GLN A 75 -8.01 -5.89 7.18
N THR A 76 -8.88 -6.66 6.55
CA THR A 76 -8.63 -8.09 6.30
C THR A 76 -7.89 -8.35 4.99
N ARG A 77 -8.12 -7.51 3.97
CA ARG A 77 -7.58 -7.74 2.62
C ARG A 77 -6.22 -7.12 2.42
N ILE A 78 -5.92 -5.99 3.06
CA ILE A 78 -4.65 -5.27 2.85
C ILE A 78 -3.62 -5.80 3.83
N GLN A 79 -2.66 -6.59 3.34
CA GLN A 79 -1.61 -7.18 4.17
C GLN A 79 -0.29 -6.43 4.03
N ASN A 80 0.00 -5.92 2.83
CA ASN A 80 1.23 -5.21 2.53
C ASN A 80 0.91 -3.81 2.01
N LEU A 81 1.35 -2.78 2.72
CA LEU A 81 1.16 -1.38 2.35
C LEU A 81 2.52 -0.71 2.16
N GLY A 82 2.75 -0.17 0.97
CA GLY A 82 3.92 0.64 0.64
C GLY A 82 3.51 2.08 0.34
N ILE A 83 4.07 3.06 1.05
CA ILE A 83 3.84 4.49 0.83
C ILE A 83 5.17 5.14 0.46
N PHE A 84 5.40 5.34 -0.84
CA PHE A 84 6.65 5.93 -1.35
C PHE A 84 6.47 7.36 -1.85
N THR A 85 5.24 7.85 -1.86
CA THR A 85 4.96 9.24 -2.19
C THR A 85 5.16 10.18 -1.01
N MET A 86 5.67 11.37 -1.30
CA MET A 86 5.49 12.54 -0.42
C MET A 86 4.06 13.05 -0.58
N GLY A 87 3.39 13.38 0.51
CA GLY A 87 2.01 13.86 0.48
C GLY A 87 1.61 14.53 1.79
N PRO A 88 0.40 15.12 1.86
CA PRO A 88 -0.09 15.69 3.11
C PRO A 88 -0.10 14.63 4.21
N ILE A 89 0.52 14.96 5.35
CA ILE A 89 0.64 14.04 6.49
C ILE A 89 -0.73 13.50 6.92
N GLN A 90 -1.75 14.35 6.89
CA GLN A 90 -3.12 13.99 7.24
C GLN A 90 -3.71 12.89 6.34
N THR A 91 -3.36 12.87 5.05
CA THR A 91 -3.84 11.85 4.11
C THR A 91 -3.15 10.53 4.35
N ILE A 92 -1.84 10.56 4.59
CA ILE A 92 -1.04 9.37 4.92
C ILE A 92 -1.56 8.76 6.23
N ASP A 93 -1.86 9.59 7.23
CA ASP A 93 -2.36 9.15 8.53
C ASP A 93 -3.72 8.46 8.42
N ARG A 94 -4.63 9.02 7.62
CA ARG A 94 -5.93 8.41 7.32
C ARG A 94 -5.80 7.07 6.61
N VAL A 95 -4.85 6.94 5.70
CA VAL A 95 -4.59 5.68 5.00
C VAL A 95 -4.03 4.62 5.95
N ILE A 96 -3.04 4.99 6.77
CA ILE A 96 -2.44 4.06 7.75
C ILE A 96 -3.48 3.61 8.78
N SER A 97 -4.25 4.55 9.34
CA SER A 97 -5.32 4.25 10.32
C SER A 97 -6.44 3.39 9.73
N ALA A 98 -6.85 3.62 8.47
CA ALA A 98 -7.82 2.77 7.78
C ALA A 98 -7.27 1.35 7.54
N CYS A 99 -5.96 1.24 7.33
CA CYS A 99 -5.26 -0.03 7.07
C CYS A 99 -4.66 -0.63 8.36
N SER A 100 -5.40 -0.65 9.47
CA SER A 100 -4.87 -1.13 10.75
C SER A 100 -4.50 -2.62 10.81
N GLY A 101 -4.90 -3.42 9.82
CA GLY A 101 -4.63 -4.87 9.74
C GLY A 101 -3.40 -5.26 8.93
N VAL A 102 -2.57 -4.31 8.50
CA VAL A 102 -1.37 -4.57 7.69
C VAL A 102 -0.32 -5.37 8.47
N LYS A 103 0.31 -6.33 7.81
CA LYS A 103 1.42 -7.13 8.33
C LYS A 103 2.78 -6.52 7.99
N SER A 104 2.87 -5.88 6.83
CA SER A 104 4.07 -5.23 6.32
C SER A 104 3.74 -3.80 5.90
N LEU A 105 4.47 -2.84 6.48
CA LEU A 105 4.39 -1.43 6.14
C LEU A 105 5.78 -0.96 5.71
N ALA A 106 5.87 -0.42 4.48
CA ALA A 106 7.06 0.23 3.98
C ALA A 106 6.74 1.71 3.71
N CYS A 107 7.60 2.61 4.17
CA CYS A 107 7.47 4.04 3.90
C CYS A 107 8.78 4.55 3.29
N GLY A 108 8.68 5.35 2.22
CA GLY A 108 9.82 6.04 1.60
C GLY A 108 10.35 7.22 2.42
N PHE A 109 9.98 7.33 3.70
CA PHE A 109 10.38 8.38 4.62
C PHE A 109 10.60 7.81 6.02
N PRO A 110 11.44 8.44 6.85
CA PRO A 110 11.70 7.98 8.20
C PRO A 110 10.43 8.09 9.07
N LEU A 111 9.87 6.94 9.45
CA LEU A 111 8.75 6.83 10.40
C LEU A 111 8.97 7.53 11.76
N PRO A 112 10.20 7.57 12.34
CA PRO A 112 10.43 8.29 13.59
C PRO A 112 10.16 9.80 13.48
N TRP A 113 10.36 10.38 12.30
CA TRP A 113 10.00 11.79 12.04
C TRP A 113 8.48 11.97 12.01
N TYR A 114 7.78 10.98 11.44
CA TYR A 114 6.33 10.96 11.32
C TYR A 114 5.62 10.89 12.68
N ALA A 115 6.03 9.98 13.56
CA ALA A 115 5.47 9.87 14.92
C ALA A 115 5.70 11.16 15.74
N ARG A 116 6.83 11.86 15.50
CA ARG A 116 7.20 13.06 16.25
C ARG A 116 6.37 14.31 15.89
N ILE A 117 5.83 14.37 14.67
CA ILE A 117 5.04 15.52 14.18
C ILE A 117 3.53 15.30 14.40
N GLY A 118 3.13 14.18 14.99
CA GLY A 118 1.73 13.87 15.27
C GLY A 118 1.12 12.81 14.34
N GLY A 119 1.95 11.96 13.73
CA GLY A 119 1.48 10.75 13.06
C GLY A 119 1.05 9.67 14.04
N CYS A 120 0.01 8.92 13.69
CA CYS A 120 -0.67 7.93 14.53
C CYS A 120 0.29 6.97 15.27
N ASP A 121 0.09 6.81 16.59
CA ASP A 121 0.83 5.91 17.50
C ASP A 121 0.74 4.41 17.14
N THR A 122 -0.02 4.06 16.10
CA THR A 122 -0.25 2.67 15.68
C THR A 122 0.87 2.07 14.84
N VAL A 123 1.86 2.87 14.43
CA VAL A 123 3.04 2.38 13.69
C VAL A 123 4.01 1.71 14.66
N ARG A 124 3.62 0.56 15.19
CA ARG A 124 4.54 -0.35 15.88
C ARG A 124 5.37 -1.00 14.79
N GLY A 125 6.60 -0.49 14.61
CA GLY A 125 7.51 -0.97 13.57
C GLY A 125 7.68 -2.50 13.64
N PRO A 126 7.87 -3.18 12.49
CA PRO A 126 8.18 -4.59 12.49
C PRO A 126 9.50 -4.82 13.25
N SER A 127 9.39 -5.35 14.46
CA SER A 127 10.50 -5.98 15.16
C SER A 127 10.84 -7.26 14.40
N ARG A 128 11.76 -7.14 13.43
CA ARG A 128 12.70 -8.17 13.00
C ARG A 128 13.56 -7.59 11.90
N ALA A 129 14.87 -7.69 12.10
CA ALA A 129 15.89 -7.39 11.11
C ALA A 129 15.47 -7.92 9.73
N ALA A 130 15.33 -7.02 8.76
CA ALA A 130 15.22 -7.41 7.37
C ALA A 130 16.53 -8.12 6.99
N PRO A 131 16.48 -9.37 6.51
CA PRO A 131 17.69 -10.03 6.04
C PRO A 131 18.21 -9.30 4.77
N PRO A 132 19.53 -9.26 4.56
CA PRO A 132 20.18 -8.46 3.51
C PRO A 132 19.84 -8.88 2.07
N TRP A 133 19.00 -9.90 1.88
CA TRP A 133 18.56 -10.37 0.57
C TRP A 133 17.15 -9.93 0.18
N VAL A 134 16.43 -9.15 0.99
CA VAL A 134 15.25 -8.40 0.50
C VAL A 134 15.72 -7.15 -0.26
N VAL A 135 16.61 -7.40 -1.21
CA VAL A 135 16.65 -6.67 -2.46
C VAL A 135 15.31 -7.00 -3.11
N VAL A 136 14.49 -5.98 -3.33
CA VAL A 136 13.36 -6.12 -4.25
C VAL A 136 13.97 -6.28 -5.64
N SER A 137 14.44 -7.48 -5.95
CA SER A 137 14.93 -7.88 -7.27
C SER A 137 13.71 -7.95 -8.18
N GLY A 138 13.45 -6.85 -8.89
CA GLY A 138 12.42 -6.80 -9.93
C GLY A 138 11.47 -5.61 -9.87
N TRP A 139 11.95 -4.39 -9.63
CA TRP A 139 11.23 -3.18 -10.08
C TRP A 139 12.19 -2.33 -10.93
N VAL A 140 12.34 -2.74 -12.19
CA VAL A 140 12.97 -1.90 -13.22
C VAL A 140 11.99 -0.79 -13.56
N GLY A 141 12.15 0.33 -12.86
CA GLY A 141 11.52 1.61 -13.18
C GLY A 141 12.58 2.70 -13.05
N TYR A 142 13.17 3.08 -14.18
CA TYR A 142 14.10 4.20 -14.31
C TYR A 142 13.51 5.47 -13.69
N GLY A 143 14.26 6.10 -12.80
CA GLY A 143 13.87 7.38 -12.19
C GLY A 143 14.83 7.79 -11.09
N ALA A 144 16.07 8.07 -11.46
CA ALA A 144 17.07 8.66 -10.56
C ALA A 144 16.60 10.02 -10.04
N CYS A 145 16.66 10.21 -8.72
CA CYS A 145 16.99 11.50 -8.11
C CYS A 145 17.71 11.20 -6.79
N GLY A 146 19.04 11.28 -6.85
CA GLY A 146 19.89 11.17 -5.68
C GLY A 146 19.67 12.36 -4.77
N VAL A 147 19.52 12.09 -3.47
CA VAL A 147 19.86 13.05 -2.44
C VAL A 147 20.73 12.32 -1.43
N LEU A 148 22.03 12.51 -1.62
CA LEU A 148 23.06 12.25 -0.62
C LEU A 148 22.87 13.29 0.49
N CYS A 149 22.21 12.92 1.58
CA CYS A 149 22.21 13.72 2.79
C CYS A 149 23.30 13.21 3.72
N ASP A 150 24.46 13.88 3.70
CA ASP A 150 25.42 13.84 4.79
C ASP A 150 24.73 14.23 6.12
N PRO A 151 25.03 13.56 7.25
CA PRO A 151 24.52 13.95 8.55
C PRO A 151 25.22 15.22 9.05
N PRO A 152 24.50 16.23 9.59
CA PRO A 152 25.15 17.37 10.24
C PRO A 152 25.74 16.94 11.59
N SER A 153 27.06 17.12 11.70
CA SER A 153 27.85 16.96 12.92
C SER A 153 27.25 17.71 14.12
N ARG A 154 27.09 17.00 15.23
CA ARG A 154 26.89 17.53 16.58
C ARG A 154 27.98 18.56 16.92
N SER A 155 27.64 19.80 17.22
CA SER A 155 28.40 20.58 18.21
C SER A 155 27.63 21.78 18.77
N HIS A 156 27.73 21.95 20.09
CA HIS A 156 27.58 23.17 20.89
C HIS A 156 26.19 23.84 21.08
N TYR A 157 25.45 23.34 22.09
CA TYR A 157 24.72 24.22 23.01
C TYR A 157 25.54 24.35 24.30
N ARG A 158 26.18 25.50 24.53
CA ARG A 158 26.72 25.87 25.85
C ARG A 158 25.98 27.12 26.33
N LYS A 159 25.36 26.96 27.50
CA LYS A 159 24.60 27.96 28.26
C LYS A 159 25.42 29.23 28.49
N SER A 160 24.80 30.39 28.31
CA SER A 160 25.18 31.63 29.00
C SER A 160 24.05 32.02 29.95
N ALA A 161 24.33 31.86 31.24
CA ALA A 161 23.68 32.55 32.34
C ALA A 161 24.76 33.42 33.00
N HIS A 162 24.38 34.60 33.51
CA HIS A 162 25.12 35.67 34.21
C HIS A 162 24.90 37.00 33.48
N ILE A 163 24.44 38.10 34.08
CA ILE A 163 24.11 38.52 35.46
C ILE A 163 22.93 39.49 35.33
#